data_AF-A0A966YJP8-F1
#
_entry.id   AF-A0A966YJP8-F1
#
_cell.length_a   1.000
_cell.length_b   1.000
_cell.length_c   1.000
_cell.angle_alpha   90.00
_cell.angle_beta   90.00
_cell.angle_gamma   90.00
#
_symmetry.space_group_name_H-M   'P 1'
#
loop_
_entity.id
_entity.type
_entity.pdbx_description
1 polymer ?
#
loop_
_entity_poly.entity_id
_entity_poly.type
_entity_poly.pdbx_seq_one_letter_code
_entity_poly.pdbx_strand_id
1 'polypeptide(L)'
;MPRDDPAAASRLVNDVAQPADSYTVDAASVVLIEDGRRYRLPIGAKPQDLGAQPQPAAGTTNLAGYSRPRVCREVATERDLLSVAGTFYELPARNAGGVAKLRPICTHDLAIHDFCSHNGLLLLTGLDADTATDRIIRSADGKAAVWAGVVDDLWQLGKPRGEGGPWRQTAVQAGVPSDPYLMTGYDQKQVTLSADKKTELTLEVDLDGTGLWVPYRSFTVPAGETVQHTFPDGFSAYWIRGVSSQNATVSVSFIYD
;
A
#
# COMPACT_ATOMS: atom_id res chain seq x y z
N MET A 1 -1.15 -25.84 -28.61
CA MET A 1 -2.02 -26.86 -27.98
C MET A 1 -1.97 -26.64 -26.47
N PRO A 2 -3.12 -26.48 -25.78
CA PRO A 2 -3.16 -26.61 -24.33
C PRO A 2 -2.54 -27.95 -23.94
N ARG A 3 -1.63 -27.97 -22.96
CA ARG A 3 -1.09 -29.22 -22.40
C ARG A 3 -1.92 -29.57 -21.18
N ASP A 4 -2.61 -30.71 -21.23
CA ASP A 4 -3.28 -31.28 -20.07
C ASP A 4 -2.25 -32.06 -19.25
N ASP A 5 -1.48 -31.33 -18.44
CA ASP A 5 -0.40 -31.85 -17.60
C ASP A 5 -0.58 -31.39 -16.14
N PRO A 6 -1.27 -32.19 -15.31
CA PRO A 6 -1.54 -31.86 -13.91
C PRO A 6 -0.27 -31.65 -13.08
N ALA A 7 0.84 -32.32 -13.43
CA ALA A 7 2.10 -32.19 -12.71
C ALA A 7 2.78 -30.85 -13.02
N ALA A 8 2.76 -30.42 -14.29
CA ALA A 8 3.25 -29.09 -14.68
C ALA A 8 2.40 -27.97 -14.06
N ALA A 9 1.07 -28.12 -14.04
CA ALA A 9 0.16 -27.17 -13.40
C ALA A 9 0.45 -27.06 -11.89
N SER A 10 0.60 -28.19 -11.20
CA SER A 10 0.91 -28.20 -9.77
C SER A 10 2.28 -27.57 -9.47
N ARG A 11 3.28 -27.83 -10.30
CA ARG A 11 4.62 -27.20 -10.17
C ARG A 11 4.54 -25.69 -10.31
N LEU A 12 3.86 -25.20 -11.36
CA LEU A 12 3.65 -23.78 -11.58
C LEU A 12 3.00 -23.11 -10.37
N VAL A 13 1.93 -23.70 -9.83
CA VAL A 13 1.22 -23.16 -8.64
C VAL A 13 2.15 -23.05 -7.44
N ASN A 14 2.99 -24.06 -7.20
CA ASN A 14 3.94 -24.05 -6.10
C ASN A 14 5.07 -23.03 -6.31
N ASP A 15 5.63 -22.96 -7.51
CA ASP A 15 6.76 -22.08 -7.85
C ASP A 15 6.35 -20.60 -7.83
N VAL A 16 5.07 -20.30 -8.02
CA VAL A 16 4.50 -18.94 -7.98
C VAL A 16 3.71 -18.66 -6.71
N ALA A 17 3.89 -19.46 -5.66
CA ALA A 17 3.27 -19.22 -4.37
C ALA A 17 3.64 -17.83 -3.86
N GLN A 18 2.63 -17.04 -3.46
CA GLN A 18 2.88 -15.72 -2.87
C GLN A 18 3.45 -15.86 -1.47
N PRO A 19 4.34 -14.94 -1.03
CA PRO A 19 4.78 -14.89 0.35
C PRO A 19 3.58 -14.62 1.26
N ALA A 20 3.20 -15.63 2.05
CA ALA A 20 2.27 -15.44 3.15
C ALA A 20 2.95 -14.53 4.19
N ASP A 21 2.22 -13.50 4.66
CA ASP A 21 2.62 -12.60 5.75
C ASP A 21 3.65 -11.50 5.40
N SER A 22 3.59 -10.96 4.17
CA SER A 22 4.42 -9.83 3.74
C SER A 22 4.06 -8.48 4.36
N TYR A 23 2.89 -8.34 4.99
CA TYR A 23 2.45 -7.10 5.65
C TYR A 23 1.43 -7.36 6.76
N THR A 24 1.26 -6.36 7.63
CA THR A 24 0.13 -6.29 8.58
C THR A 24 -0.64 -4.99 8.38
N VAL A 25 -1.85 -4.91 8.92
CA VAL A 25 -2.64 -3.67 8.92
C VAL A 25 -3.07 -3.40 10.35
N ASP A 26 -2.79 -2.19 10.83
CA ASP A 26 -3.31 -1.71 12.10
C ASP A 26 -4.35 -0.61 11.89
N ALA A 27 -4.83 -0.03 12.97
CA ALA A 27 -5.86 1.00 12.91
C ALA A 27 -5.42 2.28 12.18
N ALA A 28 -4.12 2.48 11.95
CA ALA A 28 -3.55 3.67 11.35
C ALA A 28 -3.04 3.44 9.92
N SER A 29 -2.55 2.25 9.58
CA SER A 29 -1.78 2.05 8.34
C SER A 29 -1.57 0.58 7.98
N VAL A 30 -1.17 0.34 6.73
CA VAL A 30 -0.46 -0.88 6.34
C VAL A 30 0.97 -0.80 6.89
N VAL A 31 1.49 -1.89 7.44
CA VAL A 31 2.85 -1.99 7.98
C VAL A 31 3.64 -3.04 7.19
N LEU A 32 4.74 -2.60 6.57
CA LEU A 32 5.73 -3.45 5.92
C LEU A 32 6.99 -3.55 6.79
N ILE A 33 7.68 -4.69 6.70
CA ILE A 33 8.96 -4.91 7.37
C ILE A 33 9.99 -5.40 6.34
N GLU A 34 11.08 -4.65 6.17
CA GLU A 34 12.22 -5.04 5.34
C GLU A 34 13.50 -4.86 6.17
N ASP A 35 14.30 -5.92 6.31
CA ASP A 35 15.53 -5.92 7.10
C ASP A 35 15.37 -5.38 8.53
N GLY A 36 14.25 -5.72 9.17
CA GLY A 36 13.92 -5.27 10.52
C GLY A 36 13.46 -3.81 10.61
N ARG A 37 13.45 -3.06 9.49
CA ARG A 37 12.90 -1.71 9.44
C ARG A 37 11.41 -1.75 9.08
N ARG A 38 10.61 -1.07 9.89
CA ARG A 38 9.17 -0.92 9.69
C ARG A 38 8.90 0.29 8.81
N TYR A 39 7.93 0.17 7.91
CA TYR A 39 7.42 1.25 7.07
C TYR A 39 5.89 1.24 7.10
N ARG A 40 5.27 2.41 7.07
CA ARG A 40 3.83 2.57 7.12
C ARG A 40 3.29 3.18 5.84
N LEU A 41 2.25 2.58 5.27
CA LEU A 41 1.62 3.03 4.03
C LEU A 41 0.17 3.49 4.30
N PRO A 42 -0.35 4.46 3.53
CA PRO A 42 -1.75 4.86 3.55
C PRO A 42 -2.70 3.70 3.19
N ILE A 43 -3.90 3.77 3.73
CA ILE A 43 -5.04 2.93 3.35
C ILE A 43 -5.82 3.70 2.28
N GLY A 44 -5.76 3.22 1.04
CA GLY A 44 -6.34 3.91 -0.12
C GLY A 44 -7.85 3.70 -0.28
N ALA A 45 -8.31 2.48 -0.02
CA ALA A 45 -9.73 2.15 0.09
C ALA A 45 -9.95 1.42 1.41
N LYS A 46 -11.02 1.79 2.13
CA LYS A 46 -11.32 1.14 3.41
C LYS A 46 -11.59 -0.35 3.15
N PRO A 47 -11.15 -1.26 4.05
CA PRO A 47 -11.40 -2.69 3.89
C PRO A 47 -12.89 -3.07 3.73
N GLN A 48 -13.81 -2.19 4.12
CA GLN A 48 -15.26 -2.34 3.96
C GLN A 48 -15.75 -2.00 2.54
N ASP A 49 -15.06 -1.10 1.85
CA ASP A 49 -15.37 -0.64 0.48
C ASP A 49 -14.68 -1.51 -0.56
N LEU A 50 -13.57 -2.14 -0.20
CA LEU A 50 -12.94 -3.24 -0.93
C LEU A 50 -13.78 -4.50 -0.69
N GLY A 51 -14.85 -4.69 -1.48
CA GLY A 51 -15.77 -5.82 -1.42
C GLY A 51 -15.10 -7.10 -0.90
N ALA A 52 -15.30 -7.37 0.39
CA ALA A 52 -14.60 -8.40 1.15
C ALA A 52 -13.11 -8.58 0.80
N GLN A 53 -12.24 -7.74 1.36
CA GLN A 53 -10.91 -8.20 1.77
C GLN A 53 -10.84 -8.30 3.31
N PRO A 54 -11.63 -9.18 3.98
CA PRO A 54 -11.16 -9.68 5.25
C PRO A 54 -9.83 -10.36 4.92
N GLN A 55 -8.76 -10.00 5.64
CA GLN A 55 -7.59 -10.86 5.71
C GLN A 55 -8.11 -12.24 6.10
N PRO A 56 -8.11 -13.22 5.18
CA PRO A 56 -8.72 -14.49 5.50
C PRO A 56 -7.89 -15.07 6.61
N ALA A 57 -8.56 -15.56 7.64
CA ALA A 57 -7.91 -16.36 8.66
C ALA A 57 -7.02 -17.38 7.96
N ALA A 58 -5.81 -17.59 8.48
CA ALA A 58 -4.89 -18.57 7.92
C ALA A 58 -5.64 -19.89 7.65
N GLY A 59 -5.73 -20.30 6.38
CA GLY A 59 -6.35 -21.57 5.99
C GLY A 59 -7.75 -21.54 5.35
N THR A 60 -8.37 -20.39 5.07
CA THR A 60 -9.63 -20.36 4.30
C THR A 60 -9.40 -20.06 2.82
N THR A 61 -9.71 -21.01 1.94
CA THR A 61 -9.76 -20.86 0.48
C THR A 61 -11.11 -20.29 0.04
N ASN A 62 -11.15 -19.24 -0.79
CA ASN A 62 -12.36 -18.87 -1.52
C ASN A 62 -12.34 -19.50 -2.93
N LEU A 63 -13.40 -19.25 -3.71
CA LEU A 63 -13.99 -20.01 -4.84
C LEU A 63 -13.08 -20.50 -6.00
N ALA A 64 -11.75 -20.41 -5.89
CA ALA A 64 -10.78 -20.94 -6.84
C ALA A 64 -9.58 -21.66 -6.18
N GLY A 65 -9.65 -21.99 -4.88
CA GLY A 65 -8.53 -22.62 -4.15
C GLY A 65 -7.41 -21.66 -3.76
N TYR A 66 -7.56 -20.37 -4.07
CA TYR A 66 -6.70 -19.30 -3.59
C TYR A 66 -7.26 -18.78 -2.26
N SER A 67 -6.40 -18.63 -1.25
CA SER A 67 -6.83 -18.12 0.05
C SER A 67 -6.78 -16.61 0.13
N ARG A 68 -5.99 -15.89 -0.71
CA ARG A 68 -5.78 -14.42 -0.65
C ARG A 68 -5.51 -13.85 -2.05
N PRO A 69 -5.90 -12.60 -2.37
CA PRO A 69 -5.41 -11.94 -3.57
C PRO A 69 -3.88 -11.86 -3.59
N ARG A 70 -3.30 -11.76 -4.78
CA ARG A 70 -1.87 -11.55 -4.97
C ARG A 70 -1.45 -10.22 -4.34
N VAL A 71 -0.51 -10.30 -3.42
CA VAL A 71 0.03 -9.10 -2.77
C VAL A 71 1.19 -8.50 -3.57
N CYS A 72 2.12 -9.31 -4.08
CA CYS A 72 3.33 -8.83 -4.72
C CYS A 72 3.75 -9.75 -5.87
N ARG A 73 4.24 -9.17 -6.97
CA ARG A 73 4.82 -9.92 -8.08
C ARG A 73 5.74 -9.07 -8.94
N GLU A 74 6.84 -9.64 -9.40
CA GLU A 74 7.65 -9.05 -10.47
C GLU A 74 6.82 -8.95 -11.75
N VAL A 75 6.62 -7.73 -12.25
CA VAL A 75 5.92 -7.46 -13.52
C VAL A 75 6.86 -6.91 -14.59
N ALA A 76 7.97 -6.31 -14.16
CA ALA A 76 9.08 -5.92 -15.00
C ALA A 76 10.38 -6.23 -14.25
N THR A 77 11.46 -6.52 -14.97
CA THR A 77 12.76 -6.85 -14.35
C THR A 77 13.15 -5.80 -13.31
N GLU A 78 13.47 -6.25 -12.10
CA GLU A 78 13.83 -5.43 -10.93
C GLU A 78 12.72 -4.51 -10.40
N ARG A 79 11.46 -4.69 -10.84
CA ARG A 79 10.29 -3.93 -10.39
C ARG A 79 9.11 -4.84 -10.11
N ASP A 80 8.84 -4.98 -8.83
CA ASP A 80 7.65 -5.64 -8.34
C ASP A 80 6.47 -4.67 -8.33
N LEU A 81 5.30 -5.21 -8.60
CA LEU A 81 4.03 -4.56 -8.35
C LEU A 81 3.48 -5.09 -7.02
N LEU A 82 3.34 -4.20 -6.04
CA LEU A 82 2.75 -4.47 -4.73
C LEU A 82 1.31 -3.95 -4.72
N SER A 83 0.35 -4.79 -4.34
CA SER A 83 -1.07 -4.42 -4.15
C SER A 83 -1.45 -4.59 -2.69
N VAL A 84 -1.69 -3.47 -1.99
CA VAL A 84 -2.14 -3.46 -0.60
C VAL A 84 -3.10 -2.30 -0.34
N ALA A 85 -4.15 -2.56 0.44
CA ALA A 85 -5.14 -1.57 0.87
C ALA A 85 -5.70 -0.69 -0.27
N GLY A 86 -6.00 -1.30 -1.42
CA GLY A 86 -6.58 -0.63 -2.59
C GLY A 86 -5.60 0.23 -3.38
N THR A 87 -4.29 0.11 -3.14
CA THR A 87 -3.27 0.86 -3.89
C THR A 87 -2.26 -0.09 -4.51
N PHE A 88 -1.95 0.14 -5.78
CA PHE A 88 -0.78 -0.43 -6.43
C PHE A 88 0.44 0.44 -6.19
N TYR A 89 1.55 -0.19 -5.84
CA TYR A 89 2.84 0.43 -5.66
C TYR A 89 3.88 -0.23 -6.55
N GLU A 90 4.77 0.58 -7.10
CA GLU A 90 6.04 0.09 -7.61
C GLU A 90 6.94 -0.19 -6.39
N LEU A 91 7.34 -1.44 -6.23
CA LEU A 91 8.31 -1.89 -5.24
C LEU A 91 9.61 -2.24 -5.97
N PRO A 92 10.65 -1.39 -5.86
CA PRO A 92 11.95 -1.69 -6.44
C PRO A 92 12.56 -2.97 -5.84
N ALA A 93 13.38 -3.66 -6.62
CA ALA A 93 14.20 -4.73 -6.10
C ALA A 93 15.09 -4.26 -4.94
N ARG A 94 15.53 -5.20 -4.10
CA ARG A 94 16.29 -4.89 -2.87
C ARG A 94 17.63 -4.19 -3.15
N ASN A 95 18.29 -4.51 -4.26
CA ASN A 95 19.49 -3.83 -4.74
C ASN A 95 19.23 -2.42 -5.28
N ALA A 96 17.96 -2.06 -5.54
CA ALA A 96 17.51 -0.75 -6.00
C ALA A 96 16.82 0.07 -4.89
N GLY A 97 16.98 -0.32 -3.62
CA GLY A 97 16.51 0.42 -2.45
C GLY A 97 15.22 -0.11 -1.82
N GLY A 98 14.61 -1.15 -2.40
CA GLY A 98 13.50 -1.88 -1.75
C GLY A 98 12.35 -0.98 -1.31
N VAL A 99 11.80 -1.27 -0.13
CA VAL A 99 10.67 -0.53 0.45
C VAL A 99 11.01 0.93 0.68
N ALA A 100 12.27 1.27 0.99
CA ALA A 100 12.69 2.66 1.19
C ALA A 100 12.48 3.55 -0.05
N LYS A 101 12.39 2.93 -1.24
CA LYS A 101 12.16 3.54 -2.55
C LYS A 101 10.83 3.12 -3.20
N LEU A 102 9.87 2.64 -2.39
CA LEU A 102 8.52 2.31 -2.84
C LEU A 102 7.75 3.56 -3.29
N ARG A 103 6.93 3.44 -4.34
CA ARG A 103 6.15 4.56 -4.90
C ARG A 103 4.72 4.12 -5.23
N PRO A 104 3.69 4.91 -4.88
CA PRO A 104 2.34 4.58 -5.28
C PRO A 104 2.14 4.88 -6.77
N ILE A 105 1.37 4.03 -7.44
CA ILE A 105 1.03 4.15 -8.87
C ILE A 105 -0.40 4.68 -9.00
N CYS A 106 -1.35 4.00 -8.36
CA CYS A 106 -2.77 4.35 -8.40
C CYS A 106 -3.50 3.76 -7.20
N THR A 107 -4.62 4.38 -6.83
CA THR A 107 -5.54 3.84 -5.82
C THR A 107 -6.89 3.57 -6.46
N HIS A 108 -7.38 2.35 -6.29
CA HIS A 108 -8.58 1.83 -6.95
C HIS A 108 -9.49 1.08 -5.97
N ASP A 109 -10.71 0.82 -6.41
CA ASP A 109 -11.78 0.08 -5.74
C ASP A 109 -12.05 -1.29 -6.38
N LEU A 110 -11.23 -1.69 -7.35
CA LEU A 110 -11.33 -2.99 -8.03
C LEU A 110 -10.99 -4.19 -7.13
N ALA A 111 -11.75 -5.27 -7.27
CA ALA A 111 -11.53 -6.56 -6.58
C ALA A 111 -10.48 -7.43 -7.29
N ILE A 112 -9.29 -6.88 -7.54
CA ILE A 112 -8.21 -7.59 -8.25
C ILE A 112 -7.77 -8.80 -7.43
N HIS A 113 -7.80 -9.99 -8.05
CA HIS A 113 -7.48 -11.23 -7.38
C HIS A 113 -6.03 -11.69 -7.60
N ASP A 114 -5.53 -11.62 -8.83
CA ASP A 114 -4.15 -11.95 -9.19
C ASP A 114 -3.75 -11.10 -10.40
N PHE A 115 -2.44 -10.89 -10.52
CA PHE A 115 -1.83 -10.18 -11.62
C PHE A 115 -0.48 -10.80 -12.00
N CYS A 116 -0.11 -10.65 -13.27
CA CYS A 116 1.22 -11.01 -13.75
C CYS A 116 1.58 -10.26 -15.02
N SER A 117 2.86 -10.33 -15.40
CA SER A 117 3.28 -9.97 -16.74
C SER A 117 3.37 -11.20 -17.65
N HIS A 118 2.97 -11.04 -18.90
CA HIS A 118 3.12 -12.06 -19.93
C HIS A 118 3.33 -11.40 -21.30
N ASN A 119 4.45 -11.70 -21.97
CA ASN A 119 4.81 -11.13 -23.29
C ASN A 119 4.68 -9.59 -23.36
N GLY A 120 5.07 -8.90 -22.29
CA GLY A 120 4.99 -7.43 -22.18
C GLY A 120 3.60 -6.87 -21.82
N LEU A 121 2.59 -7.73 -21.63
CA LEU A 121 1.28 -7.33 -21.15
C LEU A 121 1.18 -7.49 -19.63
N LEU A 122 0.46 -6.58 -18.98
CA LEU A 122 -0.07 -6.77 -17.63
C LEU A 122 -1.42 -7.50 -17.75
N LEU A 123 -1.53 -8.63 -17.05
CA LEU A 123 -2.75 -9.40 -16.93
C LEU A 123 -3.34 -9.25 -15.53
N LEU A 124 -4.64 -9.00 -15.44
CA LEU A 124 -5.39 -8.89 -14.18
C LEU A 124 -6.57 -9.87 -14.16
N THR A 125 -6.87 -10.41 -12.98
CA THR A 125 -8.07 -11.23 -12.68
C THR A 125 -8.93 -10.54 -11.62
N GLY A 126 -10.15 -11.04 -11.41
CA GLY A 126 -11.14 -10.41 -10.52
C GLY A 126 -12.16 -9.54 -11.26
N LEU A 127 -12.48 -9.91 -12.50
CA LEU A 127 -13.44 -9.21 -13.35
C LEU A 127 -14.87 -9.63 -13.02
N ASP A 128 -15.81 -8.69 -13.08
CA ASP A 128 -17.22 -9.01 -13.07
C ASP A 128 -17.58 -9.85 -14.31
N ALA A 129 -18.41 -10.87 -14.10
CA ALA A 129 -18.73 -11.88 -15.12
C ALA A 129 -19.16 -11.26 -16.46
N ASP A 130 -19.97 -10.21 -16.41
CA ASP A 130 -20.62 -9.58 -17.56
C ASP A 130 -19.81 -8.42 -18.19
N THR A 131 -18.63 -8.08 -17.65
CA THR A 131 -17.81 -7.00 -18.22
C THR A 131 -17.32 -7.36 -19.62
N ALA A 132 -17.62 -6.53 -20.62
CA ALA A 132 -17.19 -6.75 -22.00
C ALA A 132 -16.38 -5.56 -22.51
N THR A 133 -15.11 -5.80 -22.82
CA THR A 133 -14.21 -4.85 -23.49
C THR A 133 -13.29 -5.59 -24.45
N ASP A 134 -12.64 -4.86 -25.35
CA ASP A 134 -11.61 -5.38 -26.26
C ASP A 134 -10.33 -5.84 -25.53
N ARG A 135 -10.19 -5.49 -24.25
CA ARG A 135 -9.07 -5.86 -23.37
C ARG A 135 -9.32 -7.14 -22.57
N ILE A 136 -10.50 -7.76 -22.67
CA ILE A 136 -10.79 -8.99 -21.92
C ILE A 136 -10.60 -10.22 -22.81
N ILE A 137 -9.71 -11.11 -22.37
CA ILE A 137 -9.48 -12.41 -23.01
C ILE A 137 -10.22 -13.46 -22.19
N ARG A 138 -11.15 -14.18 -22.82
CA ARG A 138 -11.93 -15.25 -22.19
C ARG A 138 -11.51 -16.61 -22.74
N SER A 139 -11.48 -17.61 -21.85
CA SER A 139 -11.30 -19.00 -22.27
C SER A 139 -12.49 -19.48 -23.10
N ALA A 140 -12.26 -20.48 -23.96
CA ALA A 140 -13.30 -21.04 -24.83
C ALA A 140 -14.48 -21.66 -24.04
N ASP A 141 -14.22 -22.14 -22.82
CA ASP A 141 -15.24 -22.68 -21.91
C ASP A 141 -15.92 -21.60 -21.03
N GLY A 142 -15.49 -20.33 -21.17
CA GLY A 142 -16.02 -19.19 -20.42
C GLY A 142 -15.66 -19.17 -18.93
N LYS A 143 -14.88 -20.13 -18.43
CA LYS A 143 -14.57 -20.26 -16.99
C LYS A 143 -13.45 -19.35 -16.50
N ALA A 144 -12.62 -18.85 -17.40
CA ALA A 144 -11.54 -17.94 -17.08
C ALA A 144 -11.64 -16.68 -17.94
N ALA A 145 -11.37 -15.54 -17.30
CA ALA A 145 -11.26 -14.26 -17.97
C ALA A 145 -10.10 -13.47 -17.34
N VAL A 146 -9.31 -12.83 -18.19
CA VAL A 146 -8.26 -11.89 -17.77
C VAL A 146 -8.46 -10.59 -18.51
N TRP A 147 -8.20 -9.48 -17.84
CA TRP A 147 -8.00 -8.20 -18.49
C TRP A 147 -6.54 -8.09 -18.89
N ALA A 148 -6.27 -7.60 -20.10
CA ALA A 148 -4.95 -7.48 -20.67
C ALA A 148 -4.70 -6.02 -21.09
N GLY A 149 -3.62 -5.45 -20.58
CA GLY A 149 -3.14 -4.12 -20.95
C GLY A 149 -1.64 -3.99 -20.73
N VAL A 150 -1.19 -2.79 -20.42
CA VAL A 150 0.21 -2.50 -20.05
C VAL A 150 0.27 -1.92 -18.64
N VAL A 151 1.45 -1.91 -18.01
CA VAL A 151 1.62 -1.37 -16.65
C VAL A 151 1.18 0.09 -16.56
N ASP A 152 1.43 0.89 -17.61
CA ASP A 152 1.04 2.30 -17.66
C ASP A 152 -0.48 2.52 -17.67
N ASP A 153 -1.28 1.51 -18.05
CA ASP A 153 -2.74 1.60 -17.97
C ASP A 153 -3.21 1.74 -16.51
N LEU A 154 -2.40 1.35 -15.51
CA LEU A 154 -2.73 1.54 -14.10
C LEU A 154 -2.93 3.02 -13.74
N TRP A 155 -2.28 3.96 -14.44
CA TRP A 155 -2.49 5.39 -14.22
C TRP A 155 -3.92 5.85 -14.57
N GLN A 156 -4.65 5.08 -15.38
CA GLN A 156 -6.04 5.37 -15.71
C GLN A 156 -7.01 5.03 -14.56
N LEU A 157 -6.55 4.29 -13.54
CA LEU A 157 -7.33 3.97 -12.34
C LEU A 157 -7.42 5.13 -11.35
N GLY A 158 -6.75 6.25 -11.65
CA GLY A 158 -6.77 7.45 -10.84
C GLY A 158 -5.47 7.67 -10.07
N LYS A 159 -5.32 8.89 -9.54
CA LYS A 159 -4.16 9.27 -8.74
C LYS A 159 -4.10 8.46 -7.43
N PRO A 160 -2.90 8.25 -6.88
CA PRO A 160 -2.75 7.79 -5.51
C PRO A 160 -3.51 8.66 -4.51
N ARG A 161 -4.30 8.02 -3.66
CA ARG A 161 -5.03 8.64 -2.54
C ARG A 161 -5.01 7.69 -1.35
N GLY A 162 -5.29 8.22 -0.16
CA GLY A 162 -5.41 7.38 1.03
C GLY A 162 -5.35 8.14 2.34
N GLU A 163 -5.70 7.43 3.41
CA GLU A 163 -5.71 7.96 4.76
C GLU A 163 -4.89 7.08 5.70
N GLY A 164 -4.46 7.65 6.82
CA GLY A 164 -3.75 6.87 7.84
C GLY A 164 -2.69 7.68 8.53
N GLY A 165 -1.68 7.04 9.10
CA GLY A 165 -0.54 7.76 9.64
C GLY A 165 0.39 6.93 10.51
N PRO A 166 1.44 7.55 11.06
CA PRO A 166 2.38 6.85 11.91
C PRO A 166 1.80 6.45 13.28
N TRP A 167 0.82 7.20 13.79
CA TRP A 167 0.21 6.99 15.11
C TRP A 167 -1.30 7.23 15.07
N ARG A 168 -2.06 6.34 15.68
CA ARG A 168 -3.49 6.51 15.98
C ARG A 168 -3.76 6.09 17.41
N GLN A 169 -4.10 7.04 18.26
CA GLN A 169 -4.29 6.85 19.71
C GLN A 169 -3.16 6.01 20.34
N THR A 170 -1.92 6.31 19.94
CA THR A 170 -0.74 5.50 20.27
C THR A 170 -0.03 6.10 21.47
N ALA A 171 0.32 5.27 22.46
CA ALA A 171 1.20 5.68 23.54
C ALA A 171 2.63 5.85 23.01
N VAL A 172 3.17 7.06 23.08
CA VAL A 172 4.50 7.43 22.57
C VAL A 172 5.41 7.85 23.72
N GLN A 173 6.72 7.75 23.48
CA GLN A 173 7.76 8.24 24.38
C GLN A 173 8.33 9.55 23.86
N ALA A 174 8.71 10.45 24.77
CA ALA A 174 9.33 11.72 24.45
C ALA A 174 10.62 11.51 23.66
N GLY A 175 10.80 12.24 22.57
CA GLY A 175 11.99 12.21 21.73
C GLY A 175 12.17 10.96 20.87
N VAL A 176 11.28 9.97 20.96
CA VAL A 176 11.33 8.76 20.13
C VAL A 176 10.52 8.98 18.85
N PRO A 177 11.15 8.92 17.66
CA PRO A 177 10.43 9.06 16.41
C PRO A 177 9.50 7.88 16.11
N SER A 178 8.42 8.14 15.38
CA SER A 178 7.57 7.09 14.83
C SER A 178 8.26 6.30 13.72
N ASP A 179 7.63 5.19 13.32
CA ASP A 179 7.94 4.55 12.03
C ASP A 179 7.74 5.58 10.88
N PRO A 180 8.52 5.48 9.79
CA PRO A 180 8.30 6.26 8.56
C PRO A 180 6.92 6.00 7.97
N TYR A 181 6.21 7.04 7.57
CA TYR A 181 4.95 7.00 6.84
C TYR A 181 5.16 7.54 5.43
N LEU A 182 4.70 6.80 4.42
CA LEU A 182 4.93 7.14 3.01
C LEU A 182 4.27 8.46 2.67
N MET A 183 5.02 9.39 2.07
CA MET A 183 4.53 10.71 1.71
C MET A 183 4.65 11.01 0.20
N THR A 184 5.59 10.36 -0.48
CA THR A 184 5.82 10.58 -1.92
C THR A 184 4.68 10.03 -2.78
N GLY A 185 4.50 10.65 -3.96
CA GLY A 185 3.54 10.21 -4.97
C GLY A 185 2.08 10.60 -4.73
N TYR A 186 1.78 11.23 -3.59
CA TYR A 186 0.48 11.84 -3.30
C TYR A 186 0.48 13.33 -3.65
N ASP A 187 -0.66 13.88 -4.04
CA ASP A 187 -0.78 15.27 -4.50
C ASP A 187 -1.12 16.19 -3.32
N GLN A 188 -2.39 16.25 -2.93
CA GLN A 188 -2.87 17.06 -1.82
C GLN A 188 -2.66 16.33 -0.51
N LYS A 189 -2.12 17.03 0.50
CA LYS A 189 -1.77 16.43 1.78
C LYS A 189 -2.24 17.29 2.92
N GLN A 190 -2.96 16.68 3.84
CA GLN A 190 -3.38 17.30 5.09
C GLN A 190 -2.98 16.40 6.25
N VAL A 191 -2.66 17.00 7.40
CA VAL A 191 -2.41 16.28 8.64
C VAL A 191 -3.28 16.84 9.75
N THR A 192 -3.85 15.94 10.55
CA THR A 192 -4.53 16.22 11.82
C THR A 192 -3.71 15.61 12.94
N LEU A 193 -3.36 16.43 13.92
CA LEU A 193 -2.59 16.05 15.10
C LEU A 193 -3.44 16.19 16.36
N SER A 194 -3.36 15.23 17.28
CA SER A 194 -4.00 15.32 18.59
C SER A 194 -3.18 14.60 19.67
N ALA A 195 -3.34 15.04 20.91
CA ALA A 195 -2.66 14.45 22.06
C ALA A 195 -3.55 14.48 23.31
N ASP A 196 -3.41 13.49 24.20
CA ASP A 196 -4.09 13.43 25.50
C ASP A 196 -3.62 14.50 26.50
N LYS A 197 -2.45 15.09 26.25
CA LYS A 197 -1.87 16.18 27.05
C LYS A 197 -1.24 17.23 26.13
N LYS A 198 -1.08 18.44 26.65
CA LYS A 198 -0.40 19.53 25.93
C LYS A 198 1.02 19.09 25.59
N THR A 199 1.32 18.99 24.30
CA THR A 199 2.57 18.43 23.79
C THR A 199 3.00 19.18 22.54
N GLU A 200 4.30 19.27 22.31
CA GLU A 200 4.83 19.71 21.03
C GLU A 200 5.09 18.49 20.16
N LEU A 201 4.43 18.42 19.00
CA LEU A 201 4.65 17.36 18.01
C LEU A 201 5.46 17.94 16.86
N THR A 202 6.64 17.37 16.63
CA THR A 202 7.50 17.73 15.50
C THR A 202 7.30 16.71 14.39
N LEU A 203 6.99 17.20 13.19
CA LEU A 203 7.05 16.38 11.99
C LEU A 203 8.44 16.51 11.38
N GLU A 204 9.05 15.37 11.07
CA GLU A 204 10.33 15.27 10.37
C GLU A 204 10.12 14.58 9.03
N VAL A 205 10.90 14.98 8.03
CA VAL A 205 10.81 14.42 6.68
C VAL A 205 12.16 13.85 6.24
N ASP A 206 12.10 12.75 5.50
CA ASP A 206 13.20 12.18 4.75
C ASP A 206 12.92 12.49 3.27
N LEU A 207 13.72 13.39 2.69
CA LEU A 207 13.43 13.98 1.39
C LEU A 207 13.58 12.99 0.24
N ASP A 208 14.53 12.06 0.35
CA ASP A 208 14.89 11.17 -0.74
C ASP A 208 14.79 9.69 -0.38
N GLY A 209 14.49 9.32 0.87
CA GLY A 209 14.37 7.92 1.29
C GLY A 209 15.71 7.31 1.74
N THR A 210 16.71 8.13 2.03
CA THR A 210 18.04 7.67 2.53
C THR A 210 18.08 7.48 4.04
N GLY A 211 17.04 7.90 4.75
CA GLY A 211 17.01 7.95 6.22
C GLY A 211 17.66 9.20 6.81
N LEU A 212 17.96 10.22 5.98
CA LEU A 212 18.41 11.52 6.45
C LEU A 212 17.21 12.41 6.80
N TRP A 213 16.87 12.43 8.08
CA TRP A 213 15.70 13.14 8.60
C TRP A 213 16.02 14.60 8.91
N VAL A 214 15.16 15.50 8.45
CA VAL A 214 15.21 16.93 8.78
C VAL A 214 13.89 17.39 9.38
N PRO A 215 13.90 18.31 10.35
CA PRO A 215 12.68 18.86 10.91
C PRO A 215 11.91 19.65 9.84
N TYR A 216 10.62 19.35 9.70
CA TYR A 216 9.71 20.13 8.85
C TYR A 216 9.06 21.26 9.64
N ARG A 217 8.30 20.91 10.70
CA ARG A 217 7.55 21.87 11.52
C ARG A 217 7.19 21.24 12.87
N SER A 218 7.19 22.06 13.91
CA SER A 218 6.68 21.71 15.24
C SER A 218 5.32 22.36 15.48
N PHE A 219 4.41 21.60 16.10
CA PHE A 219 3.05 22.01 16.39
C PHE A 219 2.82 21.92 17.90
N THR A 220 2.42 23.03 18.51
CA THR A 220 1.89 22.98 19.89
C THR A 220 0.47 22.45 19.85
N VAL A 221 0.27 21.23 20.34
CA VAL A 221 -1.03 20.55 20.39
C VAL A 221 -1.59 20.64 21.81
N PRO A 222 -2.72 21.32 22.04
CA PRO A 222 -3.38 21.35 23.35
C PRO A 222 -3.93 19.97 23.74
N ALA A 223 -4.13 19.74 25.04
CA ALA A 223 -4.67 18.49 25.55
C ALA A 223 -6.13 18.29 25.07
N GLY A 224 -6.41 17.17 24.41
CA GLY A 224 -7.76 16.82 23.96
C GLY A 224 -8.26 17.60 22.74
N GLU A 225 -7.43 18.47 22.15
CA GLU A 225 -7.75 19.25 20.96
C GLU A 225 -7.01 18.73 19.72
N THR A 226 -7.48 19.15 18.55
CA THR A 226 -6.89 18.82 17.26
C THR A 226 -6.24 20.04 16.62
N VAL A 227 -5.04 19.87 16.07
CA VAL A 227 -4.38 20.86 15.21
C VAL A 227 -4.36 20.31 13.79
N GLN A 228 -4.75 21.13 12.82
CA GLN A 228 -4.73 20.77 11.41
C GLN A 228 -3.69 21.59 10.65
N HIS A 229 -3.07 20.96 9.65
CA HIS A 229 -2.12 21.60 8.76
C HIS A 229 -2.24 21.04 7.35
N THR A 230 -2.35 21.95 6.37
CA THR A 230 -2.32 21.61 4.95
C THR A 230 -0.92 21.89 4.41
N PHE A 231 -0.33 20.90 3.73
CA PHE A 231 0.98 21.07 3.12
C PHE A 231 0.84 21.94 1.86
N PRO A 232 1.85 22.78 1.52
CA PRO A 232 1.82 23.56 0.29
C PRO A 232 1.72 22.67 -0.96
N ASP A 233 1.13 23.21 -2.01
CA ASP A 233 1.08 22.56 -3.32
C ASP A 233 2.49 22.17 -3.78
N GLY A 234 2.63 20.93 -4.28
CA GLY A 234 3.91 20.39 -4.71
C GLY A 234 4.90 20.06 -3.58
N PHE A 235 4.51 20.19 -2.29
CA PHE A 235 5.35 19.72 -1.20
C PHE A 235 5.60 18.22 -1.34
N SER A 236 6.89 17.86 -1.41
CA SER A 236 7.34 16.51 -1.64
C SER A 236 8.47 16.16 -0.69
N ALA A 237 8.32 15.00 -0.06
CA ALA A 237 9.34 14.27 0.67
C ALA A 237 9.03 12.79 0.48
N TYR A 238 10.03 11.93 0.67
CA TYR A 238 9.84 10.51 0.53
C TYR A 238 9.01 9.93 1.67
N TRP A 239 9.45 10.22 2.89
CA TRP A 239 8.82 9.75 4.12
C TRP A 239 8.60 10.91 5.09
N ILE A 240 7.60 10.75 5.96
CA ILE A 240 7.33 11.63 7.08
C ILE A 240 7.21 10.81 8.36
N ARG A 241 7.62 11.38 9.50
CA ARG A 241 7.45 10.77 10.82
C ARG A 241 7.12 11.82 11.88
N GLY A 242 6.53 11.38 12.98
CA GLY A 242 6.26 12.23 14.14
C GLY A 242 7.27 12.03 15.26
N VAL A 243 7.57 13.09 15.99
CA VAL A 243 8.34 13.06 17.26
C VAL A 243 7.56 13.85 18.30
N SER A 244 7.31 13.23 19.45
CA SER A 244 6.61 13.88 20.55
C SER A 244 7.61 14.46 21.55
N SER A 245 7.38 15.68 22.06
CA SER A 245 8.21 16.26 23.12
C SER A 245 7.93 15.68 24.51
N GLN A 246 6.85 14.91 24.67
CA GLN A 246 6.42 14.30 25.92
C GLN A 246 6.01 12.84 25.72
N ASN A 247 6.10 12.04 26.78
CA ASN A 247 5.37 10.77 26.81
C ASN A 247 3.88 11.11 26.74
N ALA A 248 3.11 10.57 25.79
CA ALA A 248 1.71 10.95 25.60
C ALA A 248 0.94 9.90 24.78
N THR A 249 -0.38 10.01 24.74
CA THR A 249 -1.19 9.29 23.76
C THR A 249 -1.48 10.22 22.60
N VAL A 250 -0.98 9.89 21.40
CA VAL A 250 -0.94 10.80 20.25
C VAL A 250 -1.62 10.16 19.03
N SER A 251 -2.26 10.99 18.22
CA SER A 251 -2.62 10.66 16.84
C SER A 251 -1.99 11.65 15.88
N VAL A 252 -1.41 11.15 14.79
CA VAL A 252 -0.95 11.93 13.65
C VAL A 252 -1.52 11.25 12.42
N SER A 253 -2.58 11.82 11.88
CA SER A 253 -3.34 11.25 10.78
C SER A 253 -3.27 12.15 9.56
N PHE A 254 -2.93 11.57 8.42
CA PHE A 254 -2.87 12.18 7.11
C PHE A 254 -4.08 11.79 6.27
N ILE A 255 -4.49 12.74 5.42
CA ILE A 255 -5.39 12.51 4.30
C ILE A 255 -4.64 12.95 3.04
N TYR A 256 -4.59 12.06 2.06
CA TYR A 256 -4.01 12.25 0.75
C TYR A 256 -5.08 12.13 -0.33
N ASP A 257 -5.24 13.18 -1.13
CA ASP A 257 -6.23 13.31 -2.21
C ASP A 257 -5.56 13.66 -3.56
#